data_AF-A0A2N9BCQ4-F1
#
_entry.id   AF-A0A2N9BCQ4-F1
#
_cell.length_a   1.000
_cell.length_b   1.000
_cell.length_c   1.000
_cell.angle_alpha   90.00
_cell.angle_beta   90.00
_cell.angle_gamma   90.00
#
_symmetry.space_group_name_H-M   'P 1'
#
loop_
_entity.id
_entity.type
_entity.pdbx_description
1 polymer ?
#
loop_
_entity_poly.entity_id
_entity_poly.type
_entity_poly.pdbx_seq_one_letter_code
_entity_poly.pdbx_strand_id
1 'polypeptide(L)'
;MTAPPHRRDHGRMKKRGMLSAGVALVLGVPVAAWGLMGQQNHDGLPASELDYAYQPWDIGDGVAAGVGGLALVLAGLGATVLVRGARRGAMDRRWWGVLGPLVVVGLMAGVGWRILTAGVVGANIGAGLLLIFGTPVAAGLVLWALGRGVWLATRRHGNGGGAGGRRLGGFASGGV
;
A
#
# COMPACT_ATOMS: atom_id res chain seq x y z
N MET A 1 22.51 40.26 9.16
CA MET A 1 21.13 39.75 9.24
C MET A 1 21.08 38.35 8.63
N THR A 2 21.20 37.32 9.45
CA THR A 2 21.10 35.90 9.04
C THR A 2 19.70 35.40 9.38
N ALA A 3 18.96 34.91 8.38
CA ALA A 3 17.61 34.39 8.58
C ALA A 3 17.65 33.09 9.42
N PRO A 4 16.71 32.88 10.37
CA PRO A 4 16.74 31.70 11.22
C PRO A 4 16.40 30.41 10.43
N PRO A 5 17.21 29.34 10.53
CA PRO A 5 17.06 28.13 9.70
C PRO A 5 16.01 27.10 10.18
N HIS A 6 15.17 27.39 11.18
CA HIS A 6 14.56 26.30 11.96
C HIS A 6 13.18 25.76 11.50
N ARG A 7 12.48 26.41 10.55
CA ARG A 7 11.08 26.06 10.23
C ARG A 7 10.91 24.98 9.14
N ARG A 8 11.95 24.73 8.32
CA ARG A 8 11.86 23.81 7.16
C ARG A 8 12.04 22.33 7.53
N ASP A 9 12.78 22.02 8.60
CA ASP A 9 13.14 20.64 8.93
C ASP A 9 12.01 19.84 9.57
N HIS A 10 11.22 20.46 10.45
CA HIS A 10 10.08 19.79 11.09
C HIS A 10 9.00 19.33 10.10
N GLY A 11 8.79 20.09 9.02
CA GLY A 11 7.83 19.71 7.98
C GLY A 11 8.30 18.52 7.14
N ARG A 12 9.62 18.43 6.88
CA ARG A 12 10.21 17.35 6.07
C ARG A 12 10.23 16.03 6.84
N MET A 13 10.54 16.05 8.13
CA MET A 13 10.54 14.85 8.99
C MET A 13 9.14 14.22 9.12
N LYS A 14 8.09 15.05 9.30
CA LYS A 14 6.71 14.55 9.37
C LYS A 14 6.26 13.87 8.08
N LYS A 15 6.63 14.43 6.91
CA LYS A 15 6.33 13.84 5.60
C LYS A 15 7.04 12.50 5.40
N ARG A 16 8.32 12.42 5.77
CA ARG A 16 9.10 11.17 5.72
C ARG A 16 8.49 10.09 6.62
N GLY A 17 8.11 10.43 7.85
CA GLY A 17 7.47 9.49 8.77
C GLY A 17 6.15 8.92 8.25
N MET A 18 5.31 9.75 7.61
CA MET A 18 4.06 9.28 6.99
C MET A 18 4.31 8.39 5.78
N LEU A 19 5.32 8.72 4.96
CA LEU A 19 5.70 7.90 3.82
C LEU A 19 6.18 6.52 4.29
N SER A 20 7.10 6.49 5.26
CA SER A 20 7.59 5.24 5.86
C SER A 20 6.45 4.40 6.45
N ALA A 21 5.48 5.02 7.12
CA ALA A 21 4.31 4.33 7.64
C ALA A 21 3.41 3.75 6.54
N GLY A 22 3.24 4.47 5.42
CA GLY A 22 2.54 3.97 4.23
C GLY A 22 3.24 2.79 3.59
N VAL A 23 4.56 2.87 3.42
CA VAL A 23 5.37 1.78 2.87
C VAL A 23 5.32 0.55 3.77
N ALA A 24 5.51 0.73 5.08
CA ALA A 24 5.43 -0.35 6.05
C ALA A 24 4.07 -1.05 6.04
N LEU A 25 2.98 -0.30 5.91
CA LEU A 25 1.64 -0.86 5.78
C LEU A 25 1.48 -1.66 4.47
N VAL A 26 1.78 -1.05 3.32
CA VAL A 26 1.51 -1.67 2.01
C VAL A 26 2.40 -2.88 1.76
N LEU A 27 3.66 -2.86 2.18
CA LEU A 27 4.59 -3.98 1.99
C LEU A 27 4.50 -5.02 3.12
N GLY A 28 4.17 -4.59 4.35
CA GLY A 28 4.06 -5.51 5.47
C GLY A 28 2.85 -6.43 5.38
N VAL A 29 1.72 -5.93 4.85
CA VAL A 29 0.48 -6.71 4.70
C VAL A 29 0.62 -8.00 3.87
N PRO A 30 1.17 -7.99 2.64
CA PRO A 30 1.32 -9.23 1.87
C PRO A 30 2.23 -10.24 2.57
N VAL A 31 3.31 -9.78 3.19
CA VAL A 31 4.25 -10.64 3.92
C VAL A 31 3.62 -11.23 5.17
N ALA A 32 2.85 -10.43 5.92
CA ALA A 32 2.10 -10.88 7.09
C ALA A 32 1.07 -11.94 6.71
N ALA A 33 0.27 -11.67 5.67
CA ALA A 33 -0.73 -12.61 5.18
C ALA A 33 -0.11 -13.93 4.73
N TRP A 34 0.96 -13.88 3.93
CA TRP A 34 1.66 -15.07 3.48
C TRP A 34 2.28 -15.88 4.63
N GLY A 35 3.00 -15.20 5.53
CA GLY A 35 3.76 -15.85 6.59
C GLY A 35 2.87 -16.48 7.66
N LEU A 36 1.78 -15.79 8.04
CA LEU A 36 0.88 -16.24 9.10
C LEU A 36 -0.16 -17.26 8.62
N MET A 37 -0.49 -17.27 7.33
CA MET A 37 -1.40 -18.28 6.78
C MET A 37 -0.78 -19.68 6.77
N GLY A 38 0.56 -19.78 6.78
CA GLY A 38 1.25 -21.07 6.75
C GLY A 38 1.01 -21.84 5.44
N GLN A 39 1.66 -22.98 5.30
CA GLN A 39 1.47 -23.83 4.12
C GLN A 39 0.12 -24.55 4.17
N GLN A 40 -0.60 -24.55 3.06
CA GLN A 40 -1.97 -25.06 2.94
C GLN A 40 -2.02 -26.39 2.18
N ASN A 41 -1.19 -27.35 2.59
CA ASN A 41 -1.14 -28.66 1.95
C ASN A 41 -2.32 -29.54 2.40
N HIS A 42 -2.71 -30.50 1.56
CA HIS A 42 -3.67 -31.52 1.97
C HIS A 42 -3.09 -32.38 3.11
N ASP A 43 -3.85 -32.54 4.18
CA ASP A 43 -3.40 -33.28 5.37
C ASP A 43 -3.31 -34.78 5.10
N GLY A 44 -2.35 -35.44 5.77
CA GLY A 44 -2.24 -36.90 5.79
C GLY A 44 -1.52 -37.54 4.60
N LEU A 45 -1.01 -36.74 3.65
CA LEU A 45 -0.24 -37.23 2.50
C LEU A 45 1.21 -36.69 2.52
N PRO A 46 2.19 -37.51 2.12
CA PRO A 46 3.56 -37.05 1.96
C PRO A 46 3.65 -36.07 0.77
N ALA A 47 4.64 -35.16 0.82
CA ALA A 47 4.81 -34.13 -0.22
C ALA A 47 5.03 -34.69 -1.64
N SER A 48 5.46 -35.95 -1.77
CA SER A 48 5.63 -36.66 -3.05
C SER A 48 4.31 -37.03 -3.74
N GLU A 49 3.20 -37.02 -3.02
CA GLU A 49 1.87 -37.39 -3.52
C GLU A 49 0.97 -36.16 -3.78
N LEU A 50 1.50 -34.96 -3.53
CA LEU A 50 0.77 -33.70 -3.71
C LEU A 50 1.15 -33.05 -5.04
N ASP A 51 0.12 -32.65 -5.78
CA ASP A 51 0.28 -31.85 -6.98
C ASP A 51 0.29 -30.36 -6.60
N TYR A 52 1.29 -29.64 -7.12
CA TYR A 52 1.48 -28.22 -6.88
C TYR A 52 1.35 -27.45 -8.19
N ALA A 53 0.55 -26.38 -8.22
CA ALA A 53 0.54 -25.47 -9.36
C ALA A 53 1.86 -24.69 -9.44
N TYR A 54 2.42 -24.31 -8.28
CA TYR A 54 3.77 -23.80 -8.13
C TYR A 54 4.42 -24.39 -6.89
N GLN A 55 5.70 -24.74 -6.97
CA GLN A 55 6.41 -25.34 -5.85
C GLN A 55 6.64 -24.29 -4.74
N PRO A 56 6.25 -24.59 -3.48
CA PRO A 56 6.50 -23.68 -2.37
C PRO A 56 8.00 -23.53 -2.11
N TRP A 57 8.38 -22.40 -1.53
CA TRP A 57 9.76 -22.22 -1.08
C TRP A 57 10.05 -23.14 0.10
N ASP A 58 11.27 -23.69 0.13
CA ASP A 58 11.77 -24.50 1.23
C ASP A 58 12.16 -23.60 2.42
N ILE A 59 11.15 -23.01 3.05
CA ILE A 59 11.25 -22.17 4.24
C ILE A 59 10.40 -22.84 5.30
N GLY A 60 11.01 -23.22 6.43
CA GLY A 60 10.29 -23.82 7.54
C GLY A 60 9.15 -22.92 8.04
N ASP A 61 8.00 -23.52 8.36
CA ASP A 61 6.80 -22.78 8.75
C ASP A 61 7.01 -21.84 9.93
N GLY A 62 7.88 -22.21 10.88
CA GLY A 62 8.24 -21.34 12.01
C GLY A 62 8.97 -20.06 11.58
N VAL A 63 9.83 -20.12 10.56
CA VAL A 63 10.53 -18.94 10.02
C VAL A 63 9.55 -18.07 9.26
N ALA A 64 8.71 -18.68 8.42
CA ALA A 64 7.67 -17.95 7.69
C ALA A 64 6.70 -17.23 8.64
N ALA A 65 6.26 -17.91 9.70
CA ALA A 65 5.40 -17.33 10.74
C ALA A 65 6.11 -16.20 11.51
N GLY A 66 7.39 -16.36 11.85
CA GLY A 66 8.19 -15.32 12.51
C GLY A 66 8.32 -14.05 11.65
N VAL A 67 8.64 -14.21 10.36
CA VAL A 67 8.70 -13.09 9.40
C VAL A 67 7.33 -12.46 9.22
N GLY A 68 6.27 -13.27 9.09
CA GLY A 68 4.89 -12.80 8.99
C GLY A 68 4.44 -12.01 10.22
N GLY A 69 4.81 -12.48 11.42
CA GLY A 69 4.53 -11.80 12.69
C GLY A 69 5.23 -10.45 12.80
N LEU A 70 6.53 -10.38 12.44
CA LEU A 70 7.26 -9.12 12.39
C LEU A 70 6.63 -8.14 11.39
N ALA A 71 6.29 -8.62 10.20
CA ALA A 71 5.64 -7.83 9.18
C ALA A 71 4.27 -7.30 9.63
N LEU A 72 3.50 -8.10 10.36
CA LEU A 72 2.21 -7.69 10.94
C LEU A 72 2.40 -6.56 11.96
N VAL A 73 3.40 -6.67 12.85
CA VAL A 73 3.71 -5.62 13.82
C VAL A 73 4.07 -4.31 13.10
N LEU A 74 4.94 -4.37 12.09
CA LEU A 74 5.34 -3.19 11.32
C LEU A 74 4.15 -2.57 10.56
N ALA A 75 3.31 -3.40 9.94
CA ALA A 75 2.10 -2.93 9.26
C ALA A 75 1.12 -2.28 10.25
N GLY A 76 0.93 -2.87 11.43
CA GLY A 76 0.07 -2.34 12.50
C GLY A 76 0.58 -1.01 13.05
N LEU A 77 1.89 -0.87 13.26
CA LEU A 77 2.51 0.40 13.63
C LEU A 77 2.33 1.45 12.53
N GLY A 78 2.55 1.09 11.27
CA GLY A 78 2.31 1.95 10.11
C GLY A 78 0.87 2.44 10.03
N ALA A 79 -0.10 1.52 10.13
CA ALA A 79 -1.52 1.85 10.17
C ALA A 79 -1.86 2.79 11.34
N THR A 80 -1.35 2.51 12.53
CA THR A 80 -1.58 3.34 13.72
C THR A 80 -1.07 4.77 13.53
N VAL A 81 0.14 4.92 12.99
CA VAL A 81 0.73 6.24 12.67
C VAL A 81 -0.12 6.98 11.64
N LEU A 82 -0.56 6.31 10.57
CA LEU A 82 -1.38 6.91 9.51
C LEU A 82 -2.76 7.32 10.02
N VAL A 83 -3.43 6.47 10.80
CA VAL A 83 -4.73 6.77 11.41
C VAL A 83 -4.62 7.96 12.36
N ARG A 84 -3.60 7.97 13.22
CA ARG A 84 -3.34 9.09 14.14
C ARG A 84 -3.00 10.37 13.37
N GLY A 85 -2.21 10.27 12.30
CA GLY A 85 -1.90 11.36 11.39
C GLY A 85 -3.13 11.94 10.71
N ALA A 86 -4.04 11.08 10.22
CA ALA A 86 -5.28 11.48 9.58
C ALA A 86 -6.27 12.14 10.57
N ARG A 87 -6.38 11.61 11.80
CA ARG A 87 -7.23 12.20 12.86
C ARG A 87 -6.71 13.57 13.32
N ARG A 88 -5.39 13.77 13.33
CA ARG A 88 -4.75 15.04 13.72
C ARG A 88 -4.62 16.05 12.56
N GLY A 89 -5.21 15.77 11.40
CA GLY A 89 -5.12 16.63 10.21
C GLY A 89 -3.73 16.70 9.57
N ALA A 90 -2.78 15.87 10.02
CA ALA A 90 -1.42 15.85 9.51
C ALA A 90 -1.33 15.05 8.19
N MET A 91 -2.26 14.13 7.96
CA MET A 91 -2.46 13.41 6.70
C MET A 91 -3.85 13.70 6.14
N ASP A 92 -3.92 13.98 4.85
CA ASP A 92 -5.18 14.15 4.12
C ASP A 92 -5.91 12.81 4.00
N ARG A 93 -7.12 12.74 4.57
CA ARG A 93 -7.96 11.53 4.59
C ARG A 93 -8.23 10.95 3.20
N ARG A 94 -8.14 11.74 2.12
CA ARG A 94 -8.36 11.26 0.75
C ARG A 94 -7.35 10.19 0.31
N TRP A 95 -6.17 10.15 0.92
CA TRP A 95 -5.16 9.12 0.65
C TRP A 95 -5.57 7.71 1.10
N TRP A 96 -6.58 7.57 1.97
CA TRP A 96 -7.17 6.27 2.26
C TRP A 96 -7.80 5.60 1.03
N GLY A 97 -8.26 6.40 0.06
CA GLY A 97 -8.73 5.90 -1.23
C GLY A 97 -7.63 5.32 -2.14
N VAL A 98 -6.35 5.47 -1.75
CA VAL A 98 -5.19 4.85 -2.41
C VAL A 98 -4.68 3.69 -1.55
N LEU A 99 -4.46 3.94 -0.25
CA LEU A 99 -3.89 2.95 0.66
C LEU A 99 -4.82 1.76 0.89
N GLY A 100 -6.13 1.97 1.03
CA GLY A 100 -7.09 0.89 1.25
C GLY A 100 -7.05 -0.17 0.13
N PRO A 101 -7.23 0.21 -1.14
CA PRO A 101 -7.09 -0.70 -2.27
C PRO A 101 -5.74 -1.44 -2.32
N LEU A 102 -4.63 -0.73 -2.06
CA LEU A 102 -3.30 -1.36 -2.05
C LEU A 102 -3.13 -2.40 -0.93
N VAL A 103 -3.71 -2.14 0.24
CA VAL A 103 -3.75 -3.12 1.35
C VAL A 103 -4.54 -4.36 0.95
N VAL A 104 -5.71 -4.18 0.30
CA VAL A 104 -6.52 -5.30 -0.19
C VAL A 104 -5.74 -6.12 -1.23
N VAL A 105 -5.07 -5.47 -2.18
CA VAL A 105 -4.22 -6.14 -3.17
C VAL A 105 -3.07 -6.90 -2.48
N GLY A 106 -2.45 -6.30 -1.46
CA GLY A 106 -1.42 -6.96 -0.66
C GLY A 106 -1.94 -8.23 0.03
N LEU A 107 -3.12 -8.18 0.64
CA LEU A 107 -3.76 -9.37 1.23
C LEU A 107 -4.01 -10.45 0.17
N MET A 108 -4.60 -10.06 -0.96
CA MET A 108 -4.85 -10.98 -2.08
C MET A 108 -3.56 -11.61 -2.60
N ALA A 109 -2.45 -10.87 -2.67
CA ALA A 109 -1.17 -11.39 -3.11
C ALA A 109 -0.58 -12.40 -2.10
N GLY A 110 -0.57 -12.07 -0.81
CA GLY A 110 -0.02 -12.95 0.22
C GLY A 110 -0.83 -14.25 0.39
N VAL A 111 -2.15 -14.13 0.46
CA VAL A 111 -3.07 -15.29 0.51
C VAL A 111 -3.03 -16.05 -0.80
N GLY A 112 -3.08 -15.34 -1.92
CA GLY A 112 -3.10 -15.92 -3.26
C GLY A 112 -1.86 -16.76 -3.54
N TRP A 113 -0.68 -16.32 -3.08
CA TRP A 113 0.53 -17.11 -3.18
C TRP A 113 0.41 -18.45 -2.45
N ARG A 114 -0.15 -18.48 -1.23
CA ARG A 114 -0.38 -19.74 -0.49
C ARG A 114 -1.38 -20.65 -1.20
N ILE A 115 -2.41 -20.09 -1.82
CA ILE A 115 -3.37 -20.87 -2.62
C ILE A 115 -2.69 -21.46 -3.86
N LEU A 116 -1.85 -20.69 -4.54
CA LEU A 116 -1.11 -21.13 -5.73
C LEU A 116 -0.07 -22.21 -5.40
N THR A 117 0.54 -22.14 -4.22
CA THR A 117 1.54 -23.11 -3.77
C THR A 117 0.97 -24.21 -2.88
N ALA A 118 -0.36 -24.29 -2.73
CA ALA A 118 -1.00 -25.35 -1.96
C ALA A 118 -0.85 -26.69 -2.68
N GLY A 119 -0.34 -27.70 -1.97
CA GLY A 119 -0.31 -29.07 -2.45
C GLY A 119 -1.68 -29.71 -2.31
N VAL A 120 -2.28 -30.12 -3.42
CA VAL A 120 -3.61 -30.74 -3.46
C VAL A 120 -3.56 -32.03 -4.27
N VAL A 121 -4.56 -32.89 -4.09
CA VAL A 121 -4.73 -34.08 -4.94
C VAL A 121 -5.51 -33.66 -6.19
N GLY A 122 -4.88 -33.67 -7.36
CA GLY A 122 -5.50 -33.27 -8.63
C GLY A 122 -5.48 -31.76 -8.89
N ALA A 123 -6.57 -31.20 -9.44
CA ALA A 123 -6.60 -29.81 -9.92
C ALA A 123 -6.90 -28.80 -8.81
N ASN A 124 -6.03 -27.80 -8.64
CA ASN A 124 -6.23 -26.70 -7.69
C ASN A 124 -7.28 -25.68 -8.19
N ILE A 125 -8.55 -25.93 -7.88
CA ILE A 125 -9.68 -25.03 -8.22
C ILE A 125 -9.49 -23.64 -7.62
N GLY A 126 -8.92 -23.55 -6.40
CA GLY A 126 -8.64 -22.29 -5.74
C GLY A 126 -7.67 -21.40 -6.53
N ALA A 127 -6.59 -22.00 -7.05
CA ALA A 127 -5.65 -21.33 -7.95
C ALA A 127 -6.34 -20.84 -9.23
N GLY A 128 -7.17 -21.69 -9.84
CA GLY A 128 -7.94 -21.32 -11.03
C GLY A 128 -8.87 -20.11 -10.80
N LEU A 129 -9.65 -20.13 -9.71
CA LEU A 129 -10.55 -19.02 -9.34
C LEU A 129 -9.78 -17.74 -9.03
N LEU A 130 -8.66 -17.84 -8.33
CA LEU A 130 -7.80 -16.70 -8.02
C LEU A 130 -7.25 -16.06 -9.30
N LEU A 131 -6.81 -16.86 -10.27
CA LEU A 131 -6.29 -16.34 -11.53
C LEU A 131 -7.39 -15.72 -12.41
N ILE A 132 -8.56 -16.36 -12.50
CA ILE A 132 -9.65 -15.90 -13.36
C ILE A 132 -10.33 -14.65 -12.78
N PHE A 133 -10.61 -14.61 -11.48
CA PHE A 133 -11.36 -13.52 -10.84
C PHE A 133 -10.48 -12.62 -9.97
N GLY A 134 -9.56 -13.20 -9.21
CA GLY A 134 -8.68 -12.44 -8.32
C GLY A 134 -7.75 -11.51 -9.07
N THR A 135 -7.14 -11.94 -10.17
CA THR A 135 -6.22 -11.12 -10.96
C THR A 135 -6.90 -9.88 -11.58
N PRO A 136 -8.07 -9.98 -12.26
CA PRO A 136 -8.77 -8.79 -12.75
C PRO A 136 -9.17 -7.82 -11.63
N VAL A 137 -9.65 -8.35 -10.49
CA VAL A 137 -10.01 -7.51 -9.33
C VAL A 137 -8.77 -6.79 -8.79
N ALA A 138 -7.67 -7.50 -8.60
CA ALA A 138 -6.41 -6.90 -8.14
C ALA A 138 -5.91 -5.84 -9.12
N ALA A 139 -5.94 -6.11 -10.43
CA ALA A 139 -5.56 -5.16 -11.46
C ALA A 139 -6.45 -3.89 -11.41
N GLY A 140 -7.76 -4.05 -11.28
CA GLY A 140 -8.70 -2.93 -11.13
C GLY A 140 -8.40 -2.07 -9.90
N LEU A 141 -8.12 -2.70 -8.76
CA LEU A 141 -7.75 -2.00 -7.52
C LEU A 141 -6.42 -1.25 -7.65
N VAL A 142 -5.41 -1.84 -8.31
CA VAL A 142 -4.12 -1.19 -8.58
C VAL A 142 -4.31 0.02 -9.50
N LEU A 143 -5.03 -0.16 -10.62
CA LEU A 143 -5.32 0.94 -11.55
C LEU A 143 -6.08 2.08 -10.87
N TRP A 144 -7.06 1.74 -10.03
CA TRP A 144 -7.77 2.71 -9.21
C TRP A 144 -6.84 3.46 -8.25
N ALA A 145 -6.00 2.75 -7.51
CA ALA A 145 -5.05 3.35 -6.56
C ALA A 145 -4.07 4.28 -7.27
N LEU A 146 -3.55 3.88 -8.43
CA LEU A 146 -2.67 4.70 -9.27
C LEU A 146 -3.38 5.96 -9.75
N GLY A 147 -4.57 5.81 -10.35
CA GLY A 147 -5.37 6.93 -10.84
C GLY A 147 -5.71 7.93 -9.74
N ARG A 148 -6.15 7.45 -8.58
CA ARG A 148 -6.43 8.30 -7.42
C ARG A 148 -5.18 8.96 -6.86
N GLY A 149 -4.05 8.24 -6.82
CA GLY A 149 -2.76 8.78 -6.38
C GLY A 149 -2.30 9.93 -7.27
N VAL A 150 -2.31 9.74 -8.58
CA VAL A 150 -1.95 10.76 -9.58
C VAL A 150 -2.89 11.96 -9.50
N TRP A 151 -4.20 11.74 -9.40
CA TRP A 151 -5.18 12.82 -9.26
C TRP A 151 -4.98 13.64 -7.99
N LEU A 152 -4.66 13.00 -6.86
CA LEU A 152 -4.37 13.70 -5.59
C LEU A 152 -3.05 14.47 -5.65
N ALA A 153 -2.03 13.90 -6.31
CA ALA A 153 -0.73 14.55 -6.47
C ALA A 153 -0.84 15.81 -7.35
N THR A 154 -1.53 15.72 -8.49
CA THR A 154 -1.69 16.81 -9.46
C THR A 154 -2.55 17.96 -8.91
N ARG A 155 -3.65 17.68 -8.18
CA ARG A 155 -4.48 18.75 -7.57
C ARG A 155 -3.77 19.55 -6.48
N ARG A 156 -2.77 18.98 -5.80
CA ARG A 156 -1.96 19.71 -4.82
C ARG A 156 -1.03 20.73 -5.46
N HIS A 157 -0.58 20.48 -6.69
CA HIS A 157 0.29 21.40 -7.43
C HIS A 157 -0.49 22.55 -8.09
N GLY A 158 -1.71 22.29 -8.59
CA GLY A 158 -2.53 23.32 -9.25
C GLY A 158 -3.00 24.48 -8.35
N ASN A 159 -3.13 24.26 -7.04
CA ASN A 159 -3.65 25.28 -6.11
C ASN A 159 -2.59 26.28 -5.61
N GLY A 160 -1.33 26.17 -6.06
CA GLY A 160 -0.21 27.04 -5.66
C GLY A 160 0.24 28.07 -6.71
N GLY A 161 -0.32 28.04 -7.93
CA GLY A 161 0.12 28.87 -9.06
C GLY A 161 -0.86 29.97 -9.52
N GLY A 162 -2.01 30.13 -8.86
CA GLY A 162 -3.13 30.93 -9.40
C GLY A 162 -3.38 32.32 -8.81
N ALA A 163 -2.52 32.83 -7.92
CA ALA A 163 -2.79 34.09 -7.19
C ALA A 163 -1.68 35.15 -7.34
N GLY A 164 -1.12 35.30 -8.56
CA GLY A 164 0.01 36.21 -8.81
C GLY A 164 -0.04 36.97 -10.13
N GLY A 165 -1.22 37.19 -10.74
CA GLY A 165 -1.28 37.77 -12.09
C GLY A 165 -2.60 38.41 -12.46
N ARG A 166 -3.12 39.33 -11.65
CA ARG A 166 -4.12 40.32 -12.09
C ARG A 166 -4.01 41.63 -11.29
N ARG A 167 -2.82 42.25 -11.37
CA ARG A 167 -2.66 43.70 -11.27
C ARG A 167 -2.17 44.21 -12.62
N LEU A 168 -3.08 44.27 -13.58
CA LEU A 168 -3.08 45.35 -14.58
C LEU A 168 -3.93 46.42 -13.89
N GLY A 169 -3.34 47.43 -13.26
CA GLY A 169 -2.56 48.45 -13.96
C GLY A 169 -3.53 49.62 -14.15
N GLY A 170 -3.70 50.40 -13.08
CA GLY A 170 -4.42 51.65 -13.15
C GLY A 170 -3.71 52.58 -14.13
N PHE A 171 -4.39 52.93 -15.20
CA PHE A 171 -4.10 54.16 -15.93
C PHE A 171 -5.07 55.22 -15.43
N ALA A 172 -4.55 56.03 -14.51
CA ALA A 172 -5.01 57.39 -14.36
C ALA A 172 -4.70 58.13 -15.67
N SER A 173 -5.74 58.69 -16.28
CA SER A 173 -5.61 59.75 -17.27
C SER A 173 -6.27 60.99 -16.67
N GLY A 174 -5.45 61.91 -16.19
CA GLY A 174 -5.85 63.29 -15.92
C GLY A 174 -5.56 64.15 -17.15
N GLY A 175 -6.37 65.21 -17.33
CA GLY A 175 -6.29 66.21 -18.41
C GLY A 175 -7.21 65.83 -19.58
N VAL A 176 -8.21 66.62 -19.97
CA VAL A 176 -8.40 68.09 -19.92
C VAL A 176 -9.84 68.40 -19.57
#